data_AF-U2KFD6-F1
#
_entry.id   AF-U2KFD6-F1
#
_cell.length_a   1.000
_cell.length_b   1.000
_cell.length_c   1.000
_cell.angle_alpha   90.00
_cell.angle_beta   90.00
_cell.angle_gamma   90.00
#
_symmetry.space_group_name_H-M   'P 1'
#
loop_
_entity.id
_entity.type
_entity.pdbx_description
1 polymer ?
#
loop_
_entity_poly.entity_id
_entity_poly.type
_entity_poly.pdbx_seq_one_letter_code
_entity_poly.pdbx_strand_id
1 'polypeptide(L)'
;MKQFEVGKTYQMSSICNADCIWEYVVADRTAKTITIQSTHNSTIKKCRVHTSESNACDAETIFPLGNYAMCPKLRADSQKIVPEDLEQHQLNVEYTNLQKAILLLAKSMCIMPIGSSRRLRAQATLDDFKKRCEDLKSKGANLILNV
;
A
#
# COMPACT_ATOMS: atom_id res chain seq x y z
N MET A 1 9.05 9.63 -6.78
CA MET A 1 8.88 9.72 -5.32
C MET A 1 7.43 9.87 -4.92
N LYS A 2 7.00 9.04 -3.97
CA LYS A 2 5.69 9.20 -3.31
C LYS A 2 5.68 10.46 -2.46
N GLN A 3 4.54 11.12 -2.43
CA GLN A 3 4.37 12.38 -1.71
C GLN A 3 3.35 12.23 -0.59
N PHE A 4 3.47 13.06 0.44
CA PHE A 4 2.43 13.14 1.44
C PHE A 4 1.15 13.74 0.84
N GLU A 5 0.02 13.18 1.22
CA GLU A 5 -1.30 13.69 0.84
C GLU A 5 -2.03 14.26 2.06
N VAL A 6 -2.77 15.34 1.83
CA VAL A 6 -3.54 16.05 2.85
C VAL A 6 -4.71 15.20 3.34
N GLY A 7 -4.97 15.23 4.65
CA GLY A 7 -6.05 14.47 5.29
C GLY A 7 -5.68 13.02 5.63
N LYS A 8 -4.54 12.52 5.17
CA LYS A 8 -4.07 11.16 5.49
C LYS A 8 -3.25 11.13 6.78
N THR A 9 -3.31 9.98 7.46
CA THR A 9 -2.55 9.70 8.69
C THR A 9 -1.32 8.87 8.36
N TYR A 10 -0.19 9.24 8.95
CA TYR A 10 1.08 8.55 8.81
C TYR A 10 1.64 8.23 10.19
N GLN A 11 2.37 7.13 10.27
CA GLN A 11 2.98 6.69 11.51
C GLN A 11 4.50 6.53 11.35
N MET A 12 5.21 6.71 12.46
CA MET A 12 6.61 6.33 12.61
C MET A 12 6.80 5.69 13.98
N SER A 13 7.81 4.84 14.11
CA SER A 13 8.21 4.25 15.38
C SER A 13 9.66 4.59 15.71
N SER A 14 10.01 4.49 16.99
CA SER A 14 11.39 4.64 17.43
C SER A 14 12.18 3.39 17.04
N ILE A 15 13.40 3.59 16.56
CA ILE A 15 14.31 2.47 16.30
C ILE A 15 14.75 1.75 17.59
N CYS A 16 14.72 2.45 18.74
CA CYS A 16 15.10 1.88 20.03
C CYS A 16 13.93 1.24 20.77
N ASN A 17 12.68 1.58 20.42
CA ASN A 17 11.47 1.03 21.04
C ASN A 17 10.32 1.00 20.04
N ALA A 18 9.95 -0.20 19.60
CA ALA A 18 8.89 -0.40 18.62
C ALA A 18 7.49 0.00 19.15
N ASP A 19 7.28 -0.02 20.47
CA ASP A 19 6.01 0.37 21.10
C ASP A 19 5.83 1.90 21.12
N CYS A 20 6.92 2.65 20.90
CA CYS A 20 6.88 4.10 20.83
C CYS A 20 6.50 4.52 19.40
N ILE A 21 5.19 4.67 19.18
CA ILE A 21 4.59 5.03 17.89
C ILE A 21 4.14 6.50 17.95
N TRP A 22 4.50 7.27 16.93
CA TRP A 22 3.98 8.61 16.71
C TRP A 22 3.08 8.63 15.49
N GLU A 23 1.88 9.18 15.68
CA GLU A 23 0.88 9.34 14.63
C GLU A 23 0.69 10.81 14.28
N TYR A 24 0.72 11.11 12.98
CA TYR A 24 0.57 12.45 12.44
C TYR A 24 -0.45 12.47 11.30
N VAL A 25 -1.34 13.46 11.33
CA VAL A 25 -2.24 13.79 10.24
C VAL A 25 -1.65 14.94 9.43
N VAL A 26 -1.63 14.84 8.12
CA VAL A 26 -1.17 15.93 7.24
C VAL A 26 -2.30 16.94 7.07
N ALA A 27 -2.13 18.14 7.64
CA ALA A 27 -3.12 19.20 7.58
C ALA A 27 -3.02 20.04 6.30
N ASP A 28 -1.80 20.28 5.82
CA ASP A 28 -1.55 21.06 4.61
C ASP A 28 -0.19 20.69 4.00
N ARG A 29 -0.06 20.87 2.68
CA ARG A 29 1.18 20.62 1.95
C ARG A 29 1.49 21.73 0.96
N THR A 30 2.77 22.07 0.88
CA THR A 30 3.36 22.83 -0.22
C THR A 30 4.44 21.98 -0.90
N ALA A 31 5.01 22.46 -2.01
CA ALA A 31 6.05 21.74 -2.74
C ALA A 31 7.32 21.40 -1.93
N LYS A 32 7.58 22.09 -0.80
CA LYS A 32 8.79 21.90 0.01
C LYS A 32 8.53 21.77 1.50
N THR A 33 7.34 22.13 1.97
CA THR A 33 6.99 22.11 3.40
C THR A 33 5.65 21.43 3.62
N ILE A 34 5.52 20.78 4.76
CA ILE A 34 4.35 20.01 5.14
C ILE A 34 3.96 20.45 6.54
N THR A 35 2.67 20.69 6.74
CA THR A 35 2.08 20.98 8.04
C THR A 35 1.46 19.69 8.56
N ILE A 36 1.96 19.21 9.69
CA ILE A 36 1.50 17.99 10.35
C ILE A 36 0.88 18.32 11.70
N GLN A 37 -0.13 17.58 12.07
CA GLN A 37 -0.78 17.63 13.37
C GLN A 37 -0.63 16.28 14.05
N SER A 38 -0.11 16.27 15.27
CA SER A 38 0.00 15.05 16.07
C SER A 38 -1.35 14.66 16.66
N THR A 39 -1.71 13.39 16.56
CA THR A 39 -2.99 12.85 17.06
C THR A 39 -3.06 12.88 18.60
N HIS A 40 -1.93 12.70 19.28
CA HIS A 40 -1.91 12.52 20.74
C HIS A 40 -1.91 13.83 21.54
N ASN A 41 -1.31 14.88 20.99
CA ASN A 41 -1.12 16.15 21.71
C ASN A 41 -1.66 17.37 20.96
N SER A 42 -2.33 17.16 19.82
CA SER A 42 -2.90 18.21 18.95
C SER A 42 -1.92 19.31 18.55
N THR A 43 -0.61 19.06 18.64
CA THR A 43 0.41 20.05 18.27
C THR A 43 0.56 20.11 16.75
N ILE A 44 0.52 21.32 16.21
CA ILE A 44 0.74 21.60 14.79
C ILE A 44 2.22 21.94 14.61
N LYS A 45 2.88 21.26 13.69
CA LYS A 45 4.28 21.50 13.32
C LYS A 45 4.40 21.68 11.82
N LYS A 46 5.26 22.62 11.41
CA LYS A 46 5.68 22.79 10.02
C LYS A 46 7.05 22.16 9.85
N CYS A 47 7.16 21.22 8.92
CA CYS A 47 8.40 20.51 8.61
C CYS A 47 8.78 20.73 7.16
N ARG A 48 10.09 20.76 6.87
CA ARG A 48 10.61 20.82 5.51
C ARG A 48 10.95 19.42 5.01
N VAL A 49 10.64 19.14 3.75
CA VAL A 49 11.00 17.88 3.08
C VAL A 49 12.51 17.78 2.92
N HIS A 50 13.08 16.66 3.34
CA HIS A 50 14.52 16.42 3.29
C HIS A 50 14.93 15.73 1.99
N THR A 51 15.47 16.49 1.05
CA THR A 51 15.69 16.03 -0.33
C THR A 51 16.60 14.81 -0.44
N SER A 52 17.69 14.71 0.34
CA SER A 52 18.60 13.55 0.24
C SER A 52 17.93 12.24 0.66
N GLU A 53 17.12 12.28 1.73
CA GLU A 53 16.45 11.08 2.24
C GLU A 53 15.26 10.74 1.37
N SER A 54 14.56 11.75 0.86
CA SER A 54 13.48 11.54 -0.08
C SER A 54 13.96 10.84 -1.35
N ASN A 55 15.14 11.20 -1.85
CA ASN A 55 15.74 10.56 -3.02
C ASN A 55 16.22 9.13 -2.71
N ALA A 56 16.76 8.88 -1.52
CA ALA A 56 17.27 7.56 -1.14
C ALA A 56 16.16 6.51 -0.98
N CYS A 57 14.96 6.92 -0.57
CA CYS A 57 13.83 6.01 -0.32
C CYS A 57 12.69 6.12 -1.36
N ASP A 58 12.85 6.95 -2.40
CA ASP A 58 11.79 7.30 -3.37
C ASP A 58 10.44 7.69 -2.74
N ALA A 59 10.49 8.30 -1.55
CA ALA A 59 9.33 8.76 -0.81
C ALA A 59 9.69 9.97 0.04
N GLU A 60 8.84 10.99 0.02
CA GLU A 60 9.06 12.21 0.80
C GLU A 60 9.30 11.88 2.28
N THR A 61 10.37 12.44 2.83
CA THR A 61 10.80 12.20 4.20
C THR A 61 10.89 13.51 4.98
N ILE A 62 10.32 13.52 6.19
CA ILE A 62 10.41 14.64 7.13
C ILE A 62 10.85 14.19 8.53
N PHE A 63 11.28 15.14 9.34
CA PHE A 63 11.82 14.94 10.68
C PHE A 63 11.07 15.75 11.75
N PRO A 64 9.90 15.29 12.23
CA PRO A 64 9.04 16.02 13.18
C PRO A 64 9.65 16.24 14.57
N LEU A 65 10.55 15.35 14.98
CA LEU A 65 11.25 15.40 16.27
C LEU A 65 12.61 16.11 16.17
N GLY A 66 13.00 16.56 14.98
CA GLY A 66 14.32 17.10 14.69
C GLY A 66 15.24 16.11 13.98
N ASN A 67 16.39 16.60 13.51
CA ASN A 67 17.38 15.82 12.79
C ASN A 67 18.56 15.50 13.71
N TYR A 68 18.62 14.26 14.20
CA TYR A 68 19.69 13.75 15.05
C TYR A 68 20.01 12.29 14.70
N ALA A 69 21.12 11.75 15.16
CA ALA A 69 21.47 10.35 14.89
C ALA A 69 20.37 9.41 15.41
N MET A 70 19.97 8.42 14.59
CA MET A 70 18.89 7.47 14.92
C MET A 70 17.51 8.10 15.13
N CYS A 71 17.28 9.35 14.68
CA CYS A 71 15.97 9.96 14.76
C CYS A 71 14.93 9.19 13.91
N PRO A 72 13.71 9.02 14.42
CA PRO A 72 12.63 8.42 13.65
C PRO A 72 12.22 9.40 12.54
N LYS A 73 11.98 8.84 11.35
CA LYS A 73 11.69 9.60 10.14
C LYS A 73 10.25 9.33 9.71
N LEU A 74 9.48 10.38 9.42
CA LEU A 74 8.17 10.18 8.79
C LEU A 74 8.40 10.04 7.29
N ARG A 75 7.82 9.01 6.69
CA ARG A 75 7.88 8.78 5.24
C ARG A 75 6.48 8.79 4.65
N ALA A 76 6.36 9.23 3.40
CA ALA A 76 5.09 9.13 2.67
C ALA A 76 4.64 7.67 2.44
N ASP A 77 5.55 6.70 2.55
CA ASP A 77 5.22 5.27 2.48
C ASP A 77 4.55 4.72 3.73
N SER A 78 4.78 5.32 4.90
CA SER A 78 4.30 4.79 6.18
C SER A 78 2.90 5.28 6.53
N GLN A 79 2.05 5.42 5.52
CA GLN A 79 0.64 5.78 5.69
C GLN A 79 -0.05 4.71 6.57
N LYS A 80 -0.73 5.16 7.63
CA LYS A 80 -1.59 4.30 8.42
C LYS A 80 -2.87 4.06 7.61
N ILE A 81 -3.12 2.80 7.29
CA ILE A 81 -4.30 2.35 6.57
C ILE A 81 -5.42 2.19 7.60
N VAL A 82 -6.56 2.86 7.39
CA VAL A 82 -7.74 2.75 8.26
C VAL A 82 -8.32 1.33 8.10
N PRO A 83 -8.98 0.72 9.11
CA PRO A 83 -9.53 -0.64 9.01
C PRO A 83 -10.38 -0.90 7.76
N GLU A 84 -11.19 0.08 7.34
CA GLU A 84 -11.98 0.02 6.11
C GLU A 84 -11.10 -0.11 4.85
N ASP A 85 -10.02 0.69 4.79
CA ASP A 85 -9.06 0.66 3.69
C ASP A 85 -8.23 -0.64 3.68
N LEU A 86 -8.03 -1.27 4.85
CA LEU A 86 -7.36 -2.57 4.98
C LEU A 86 -8.19 -3.69 4.34
N GLU A 87 -9.50 -3.69 4.57
CA GLU A 87 -10.41 -4.67 3.96
C GLU A 87 -10.44 -4.52 2.43
N GLN A 88 -10.56 -3.29 1.93
CA GLN A 88 -10.49 -3.01 0.49
C GLN A 88 -9.13 -3.39 -0.10
N HIS A 89 -8.04 -3.10 0.61
CA HIS A 89 -6.70 -3.49 0.16
C HIS A 89 -6.54 -5.01 0.08
N GLN A 90 -7.02 -5.75 1.09
CA GLN A 90 -7.01 -7.22 1.09
C GLN A 90 -7.82 -7.80 -0.09
N LEU A 91 -9.02 -7.27 -0.34
CA LEU A 91 -9.84 -7.65 -1.47
C LEU A 91 -9.13 -7.41 -2.81
N ASN A 92 -8.48 -6.25 -2.97
CA ASN A 92 -7.72 -5.89 -4.17
C ASN A 92 -6.50 -6.81 -4.38
N VAL A 93 -5.79 -7.18 -3.30
CA VAL A 93 -4.66 -8.11 -3.34
C VAL A 93 -5.14 -9.52 -3.75
N GLU A 94 -6.23 -10.01 -3.17
CA GLU A 94 -6.82 -11.31 -3.52
C GLU A 94 -7.22 -11.35 -5.00
N TYR A 95 -7.92 -10.32 -5.46
CA TYR A 95 -8.34 -10.19 -6.86
C TYR A 95 -7.15 -10.19 -7.83
N THR A 96 -6.09 -9.45 -7.51
CA THR A 96 -4.88 -9.38 -8.34
C THR A 96 -4.16 -10.73 -8.40
N ASN A 97 -4.10 -11.46 -7.28
CA ASN A 97 -3.49 -12.80 -7.22
C ASN A 97 -4.30 -13.82 -8.04
N LEU A 98 -5.64 -13.76 -7.97
CA LEU A 98 -6.50 -14.62 -8.78
C LEU A 98 -6.33 -14.35 -10.28
N GLN A 99 -6.26 -13.09 -10.70
CA GLN A 99 -6.00 -12.77 -12.10
C GLN A 99 -4.65 -13.29 -12.60
N LYS A 100 -3.59 -13.18 -11.79
CA LYS A 100 -2.28 -13.77 -12.10
C LYS A 100 -2.38 -15.30 -12.23
N ALA A 101 -3.12 -15.95 -11.34
CA ALA A 101 -3.34 -17.40 -11.39
C ALA A 101 -4.13 -17.83 -12.64
N ILE A 102 -5.18 -17.08 -13.03
CA ILE A 102 -5.93 -17.30 -14.28
C ILE A 102 -4.99 -17.21 -15.49
N LEU A 103 -4.13 -16.18 -15.54
CA LEU A 103 -3.18 -16.00 -16.63
C LEU A 103 -2.18 -17.17 -16.72
N LEU A 104 -1.65 -17.63 -15.59
CA LEU A 104 -0.73 -18.76 -15.52
C LEU A 104 -1.40 -20.08 -15.95
N LEU A 105 -2.64 -20.32 -15.48
CA LEU A 105 -3.42 -21.48 -15.89
C LEU A 105 -3.69 -21.45 -17.38
N ALA A 106 -4.19 -20.34 -17.92
CA ALA A 106 -4.45 -20.20 -19.36
C ALA A 106 -3.19 -20.48 -20.20
N LYS A 107 -2.02 -19.97 -19.78
CA LYS A 107 -0.74 -20.25 -20.44
C LYS A 107 -0.39 -21.74 -20.44
N SER A 108 -0.56 -22.42 -19.30
CA SER A 108 -0.30 -23.87 -19.21
C SER A 108 -1.32 -24.70 -19.99
N MET A 109 -2.56 -24.23 -20.15
CA MET A 109 -3.57 -24.91 -20.95
C MET A 109 -3.27 -24.90 -22.44
N CYS A 110 -2.60 -23.87 -22.96
CA CYS A 110 -2.19 -23.81 -24.36
C CYS A 110 -1.22 -24.91 -24.77
N ILE A 111 -0.36 -25.37 -23.86
CA ILE A 111 0.60 -26.46 -24.12
C ILE A 111 0.03 -27.86 -23.86
N MET A 112 -1.19 -27.96 -23.30
CA MET A 112 -1.82 -29.24 -23.02
C MET A 112 -2.62 -29.75 -24.23
N PRO A 113 -2.53 -31.07 -24.55
CA PRO A 113 -3.30 -31.64 -25.64
C PRO A 113 -4.80 -31.48 -25.41
N ILE A 114 -5.50 -31.13 -26.49
CA ILE A 114 -6.95 -30.92 -26.52
C ILE A 114 -7.65 -32.22 -26.10
N GLY A 115 -8.63 -32.13 -25.20
CA GLY A 115 -9.38 -33.29 -24.69
C GLY A 115 -8.67 -34.12 -23.61
N SER A 116 -7.43 -33.78 -23.24
CA SER A 116 -6.74 -34.48 -22.14
C SER A 116 -7.44 -34.23 -20.80
N SER A 117 -7.44 -35.24 -19.92
CA SER A 117 -8.03 -35.13 -18.58
C SER A 117 -7.42 -34.00 -17.76
N ARG A 118 -6.13 -33.70 -17.98
CA ARG A 118 -5.44 -32.56 -17.33
C ARG A 118 -6.01 -31.22 -17.79
N ARG A 119 -6.29 -31.06 -19.09
CA ARG A 119 -6.88 -29.84 -19.64
C ARG A 119 -8.33 -29.63 -19.19
N LEU A 120 -9.12 -30.70 -19.09
CA LEU A 120 -10.49 -30.65 -18.57
C LEU A 120 -10.52 -30.19 -17.10
N ARG A 121 -9.62 -30.72 -16.26
CA ARG A 121 -9.48 -30.26 -14.86
C ARG A 121 -9.04 -28.81 -14.78
N ALA A 122 -8.07 -28.41 -15.60
CA ALA A 122 -7.60 -27.03 -15.64
C ALA A 122 -8.71 -26.05 -16.10
N GLN A 123 -9.57 -26.46 -17.03
CA GLN A 123 -10.73 -25.67 -17.46
C GLN A 123 -11.70 -25.45 -16.29
N ALA A 124 -12.05 -26.51 -15.56
CA ALA A 124 -12.91 -26.40 -14.37
C ALA A 124 -12.33 -25.42 -13.32
N THR A 125 -11.03 -25.52 -13.03
CA THR A 125 -10.38 -24.58 -12.08
C THR A 125 -10.36 -23.14 -12.59
N LEU A 126 -10.26 -22.95 -13.91
CA LEU A 126 -10.25 -21.63 -14.52
C LEU A 126 -11.63 -20.97 -14.44
N ASP A 127 -12.70 -21.75 -14.61
CA ASP A 127 -14.07 -21.27 -14.48
C ASP A 127 -14.41 -20.93 -13.01
N ASP A 128 -13.94 -21.72 -12.04
CA ASP A 128 -14.04 -21.41 -10.61
C ASP A 128 -13.33 -20.10 -10.25
N PHE A 129 -12.10 -19.88 -10.76
CA PHE A 129 -11.37 -18.64 -10.52
C PHE A 129 -12.02 -17.42 -11.16
N LYS A 130 -12.61 -17.57 -12.35
CA LYS A 130 -13.40 -16.49 -12.97
C LYS A 130 -14.60 -16.11 -12.14
N LYS A 131 -15.35 -17.10 -11.64
CA LYS A 131 -16.50 -16.86 -10.75
C LYS A 131 -16.08 -16.09 -9.49
N ARG A 132 -15.01 -16.51 -8.84
CA ARG A 132 -14.48 -15.81 -7.65
C ARG A 132 -14.02 -14.38 -7.95
N CYS A 133 -13.52 -14.12 -9.17
CA CYS A 133 -13.20 -12.76 -9.60
C CYS A 133 -14.45 -11.88 -9.76
N GLU A 134 -15.56 -12.43 -10.25
CA GLU A 134 -16.84 -11.71 -10.34
C GLU A 134 -17.38 -11.38 -8.94
N ASP A 135 -17.31 -12.32 -8.01
CA ASP A 135 -17.69 -12.11 -6.61
C ASP A 135 -16.86 -10.99 -5.97
N LEU A 136 -15.54 -10.97 -6.18
CA LEU A 136 -14.66 -9.92 -5.65
C LEU A 136 -14.93 -8.55 -6.29
N LYS A 137 -15.22 -8.50 -7.60
CA LYS A 137 -15.66 -7.25 -8.26
C LYS A 137 -16.94 -6.71 -7.66
N SER A 138 -17.90 -7.57 -7.33
CA SER A 138 -19.16 -7.15 -6.68
C SER A 138 -18.93 -6.51 -5.30
N LYS A 139 -17.84 -6.91 -4.62
CA LYS A 139 -17.37 -6.34 -3.35
C LYS A 139 -16.51 -5.08 -3.50
N GLY A 140 -16.37 -4.55 -4.73
CA GLY A 140 -15.59 -3.34 -5.00
C GLY A 140 -14.09 -3.56 -5.23
N ALA A 141 -13.64 -4.81 -5.41
CA ALA A 141 -12.23 -5.08 -5.66
C ALA A 141 -11.78 -4.57 -7.04
N ASN A 142 -10.62 -3.92 -7.08
CA ASN A 142 -9.98 -3.39 -8.26
C ASN A 142 -8.56 -3.93 -8.42
N LEU A 143 -8.05 -3.83 -9.65
CA LEU A 143 -6.73 -4.30 -10.02
C LEU A 143 -5.68 -3.34 -9.46
N ILE A 144 -4.75 -3.84 -8.64
CA ILE A 144 -3.58 -3.06 -8.22
C ILE A 144 -2.58 -3.12 -9.36
N LEU A 145 -2.56 -2.07 -10.19
CA LEU A 145 -1.44 -1.84 -11.10
C LEU A 145 -0.27 -1.44 -10.23
N ASN A 146 0.64 -2.37 -9.95
CA ASN A 146 1.93 -2.05 -9.34
C ASN A 146 2.59 -0.96 -10.20
N VAL A 147 2.61 0.27 -9.67
CA VAL A 147 3.49 1.37 -10.12
C VAL A 147 4.83 1.19 -9.42
#